data_AF-A0A0Q8Q7I9-F1
#
_entry.id   AF-A0A0Q8Q7I9-F1
#
_cell.length_a   1.000
_cell.length_b   1.000
_cell.length_c   1.000
_cell.angle_alpha   90.00
_cell.angle_beta   90.00
_cell.angle_gamma   90.00
#
_symmetry.space_group_name_H-M   'P 1'
#
loop_
_entity.id
_entity.type
_entity.pdbx_description
1 polymer ?
#
loop_
_entity_poly.entity_id
_entity_poly.type
_entity_poly.pdbx_seq_one_letter_code
_entity_poly.pdbx_strand_id
1 'polypeptide(L)'
;MKFTPRLGRLMSDRRARQLVGFAGALALMSIAQPAWADGTSIESGLTTVRTWLIGISSVVGAIAVMGVGYAKLTGRMEWGRAVTVLIGIGIIFSATTIVGWMSTASG
;
A
#
# COMPACT_ATOMS: atom_id res chain seq x y z
N MET A 1 -33.16 -18.48 33.57
CA MET A 1 -33.11 -18.08 32.14
C MET A 1 -31.75 -17.47 31.86
N LYS A 2 -31.12 -17.90 30.77
CA LYS A 2 -29.68 -17.88 30.47
C LYS A 2 -29.34 -16.68 29.57
N PHE A 3 -28.41 -15.80 29.95
CA PHE A 3 -27.76 -14.86 29.03
C PHE A 3 -26.31 -14.57 29.40
N THR A 4 -25.41 -15.27 28.73
CA THR A 4 -24.03 -14.89 28.42
C THR A 4 -23.89 -15.21 26.91
N PRO A 5 -23.14 -14.48 26.05
CA PRO A 5 -21.90 -13.78 26.39
C PRO A 5 -21.60 -12.44 25.67
N ARG A 6 -20.85 -11.55 26.35
CA ARG A 6 -20.11 -10.48 25.68
C ARG A 6 -18.82 -11.04 25.08
N LEU A 7 -18.90 -11.56 23.85
CA LEU A 7 -17.74 -12.08 23.10
C LEU A 7 -17.50 -11.32 21.78
N GLY A 8 -17.94 -10.07 21.68
CA GLY A 8 -17.90 -9.30 20.43
C GLY A 8 -16.70 -8.37 20.23
N ARG A 9 -15.85 -8.14 21.26
CA ARG A 9 -14.86 -7.03 21.20
C ARG A 9 -13.46 -7.39 20.70
N LEU A 10 -13.09 -8.66 20.62
CA LEU A 10 -11.71 -9.04 20.27
C LEU A 10 -11.42 -9.02 18.75
N MET A 11 -12.44 -9.06 17.89
CA MET A 11 -12.27 -9.12 16.43
C MET A 11 -12.17 -7.74 15.75
N SER A 12 -12.53 -6.66 16.47
CA SER A 12 -12.44 -5.28 15.97
C SER A 12 -10.98 -4.81 15.84
N ASP A 13 -10.09 -5.29 16.70
CA ASP A 13 -8.74 -4.72 16.86
C ASP A 13 -7.80 -4.97 15.67
N ARG A 14 -8.04 -6.02 14.87
CA ARG A 14 -7.22 -6.30 13.67
C ARG A 14 -7.66 -5.44 12.48
N ARG A 15 -8.96 -5.31 12.27
CA ARG A 15 -9.53 -4.48 11.19
C ARG A 15 -9.39 -2.99 11.51
N ALA A 16 -9.58 -2.60 12.77
CA ALA A 16 -9.36 -1.24 13.23
C ALA A 16 -7.88 -0.84 13.07
N ARG A 17 -6.91 -1.71 13.42
CA ARG A 17 -5.49 -1.44 13.18
C ARG A 17 -5.15 -1.31 11.69
N GLN A 18 -5.73 -2.14 10.84
CA GLN A 18 -5.53 -2.05 9.39
C GLN A 18 -6.12 -0.75 8.81
N LEU A 19 -7.32 -0.36 9.25
CA LEU A 19 -7.97 0.89 8.82
C LEU A 19 -7.24 2.13 9.35
N VAL A 20 -6.77 2.11 10.59
CA VAL A 20 -5.98 3.21 11.17
C VAL A 20 -4.62 3.35 10.47
N GLY A 21 -3.95 2.24 10.15
CA GLY A 21 -2.70 2.26 9.38
C GLY A 21 -2.91 2.78 7.95
N PHE A 22 -3.99 2.37 7.29
CA PHE A 22 -4.32 2.81 5.94
C PHE A 22 -4.75 4.29 5.91
N ALA A 23 -5.54 4.72 6.89
CA ALA A 23 -5.93 6.12 7.06
C ALA A 23 -4.72 7.01 7.41
N GLY A 24 -3.79 6.52 8.24
CA GLY A 24 -2.53 7.22 8.52
C GLY A 24 -1.63 7.36 7.30
N ALA A 25 -1.54 6.32 6.47
CA ALA A 25 -0.81 6.38 5.20
C ALA A 25 -1.48 7.34 4.20
N LEU A 26 -2.80 7.32 4.10
CA LEU A 26 -3.57 8.27 3.28
C LEU A 26 -3.41 9.72 3.76
N ALA A 27 -3.41 9.94 5.08
CA ALA A 27 -3.18 11.25 5.66
C ALA A 27 -1.77 11.76 5.34
N LEU A 28 -0.75 10.90 5.48
CA LEU A 28 0.63 11.24 5.09
C LEU A 28 0.74 11.56 3.59
N MET A 29 0.02 10.81 2.74
CA MET A 29 -0.03 11.06 1.30
C MET A 29 -0.75 12.37 0.96
N SER A 30 -1.75 12.76 1.73
CA SER A 30 -2.46 14.04 1.53
C SER A 30 -1.67 15.27 1.99
N ILE A 31 -0.67 15.07 2.86
CA ILE A 31 0.25 16.14 3.33
C ILE A 31 1.46 16.29 2.39
N ALA A 32 1.64 15.38 1.43
CA ALA A 32 2.59 15.56 0.34
C ALA A 32 2.08 16.66 -0.62
N GLN A 33 2.19 17.91 -0.18
CA GLN A 33 1.89 19.08 -1.01
C GLN A 33 2.84 19.11 -2.21
N PRO A 34 2.38 19.56 -3.40
CA PRO A 34 3.27 19.84 -4.51
C PRO A 34 4.14 21.03 -4.10
N ALA A 35 5.38 20.76 -3.72
CA ALA A 35 6.35 21.79 -3.40
C ALA A 35 6.75 22.51 -4.69
N TRP A 36 5.96 23.51 -5.09
CA TRP A 36 6.40 24.57 -5.99
C TRP A 36 7.36 25.47 -5.21
N ALA A 37 8.61 25.03 -5.06
CA ALA A 37 9.68 25.82 -4.48
C ALA A 37 10.90 25.70 -5.38
N ASP A 38 11.18 26.82 -6.04
CA ASP A 38 12.27 27.06 -6.98
C ASP A 38 13.64 26.62 -6.42
N GLY A 39 14.42 25.91 -7.24
CA GLY A 39 15.89 25.94 -7.15
C GLY A 39 16.66 24.74 -6.59
N THR A 40 16.67 23.62 -7.32
CA THR A 40 17.79 22.67 -7.50
C THR A 40 18.17 21.66 -6.38
N SER A 41 18.17 22.01 -5.09
CA SER A 41 18.73 21.09 -4.06
C SER A 41 17.69 20.15 -3.44
N ILE A 42 16.50 20.65 -3.12
CA ILE A 42 15.43 19.83 -2.52
C ILE A 42 14.79 18.93 -3.58
N GLU A 43 14.61 19.43 -4.80
CA GLU A 43 14.11 18.63 -5.92
C GLU A 43 15.08 17.50 -6.29
N SER A 44 16.39 17.75 -6.33
CA SER A 44 17.38 16.69 -6.58
C SER A 44 17.43 15.68 -5.42
N GLY A 45 17.31 16.13 -4.18
CA GLY A 45 17.17 15.25 -3.02
C GLY A 45 15.92 14.39 -3.08
N LEU A 46 14.77 14.99 -3.40
CA LEU A 46 13.48 14.30 -3.45
C LEU A 46 13.38 13.34 -4.64
N THR A 47 13.93 13.70 -5.79
CA THR A 47 14.04 12.81 -6.97
C THR A 47 15.01 11.66 -6.71
N THR A 48 16.10 11.89 -5.99
CA THR A 48 17.01 10.83 -5.55
C THR A 48 16.30 9.85 -4.62
N VAL A 49 15.63 10.35 -3.57
CA VAL A 49 14.83 9.51 -2.65
C VAL A 49 13.75 8.76 -3.41
N ARG A 50 13.02 9.43 -4.31
CA ARG A 50 12.02 8.79 -5.19
C ARG A 50 12.64 7.65 -5.99
N THR A 51 13.80 7.86 -6.59
CA THR A 51 14.49 6.87 -7.42
C THR A 51 14.87 5.64 -6.61
N TRP A 52 15.41 5.83 -5.40
CA TRP A 52 15.72 4.72 -4.50
C TRP A 52 14.47 3.95 -4.06
N LEU A 53 13.40 4.66 -3.68
CA LEU A 53 12.15 4.05 -3.25
C LEU A 53 11.50 3.24 -4.37
N ILE A 54 11.46 3.79 -5.60
CA ILE A 54 10.94 3.07 -6.77
C ILE A 54 11.85 1.89 -7.12
N GLY A 55 13.18 2.04 -7.06
CA GLY A 55 14.11 0.95 -7.33
C GLY A 55 13.88 -0.27 -6.43
N ILE A 56 13.73 -0.03 -5.12
CA ILE A 56 13.48 -1.10 -4.14
C ILE A 56 12.08 -1.71 -4.29
N SER A 57 11.09 -0.92 -4.75
CA SER A 57 9.71 -1.40 -4.90
C SER A 57 9.61 -2.64 -5.79
N SER A 58 10.40 -2.72 -6.86
CA SER A 58 10.40 -3.86 -7.79
C SER A 58 10.75 -5.18 -7.10
N VAL A 59 11.78 -5.17 -6.26
CA VAL A 59 12.26 -6.33 -5.50
C VAL A 59 11.25 -6.72 -4.44
N VAL A 60 10.69 -5.74 -3.73
CA VAL A 60 9.65 -5.98 -2.71
C VAL A 60 8.40 -6.59 -3.34
N GLY A 61 8.00 -6.13 -4.53
CA GLY A 61 6.88 -6.69 -5.28
C GLY A 61 7.09 -8.15 -5.65
N ALA A 62 8.29 -8.49 -6.15
CA ALA A 62 8.63 -9.88 -6.48
C ALA A 62 8.56 -10.81 -5.25
N ILE A 63 9.10 -10.39 -4.10
CA ILE A 63 9.04 -11.15 -2.85
C ILE A 63 7.58 -11.34 -2.38
N ALA A 64 6.76 -10.30 -2.51
CA ALA A 64 5.34 -10.39 -2.14
C ALA A 64 4.60 -11.42 -3.00
N VAL A 65 4.82 -11.44 -4.31
CA VAL A 65 4.23 -12.43 -5.22
C VAL A 65 4.72 -13.84 -4.91
N MET A 66 6.02 -14.02 -4.65
CA MET A 66 6.58 -15.31 -4.22
C MET A 66 5.95 -15.81 -2.92
N GLY A 67 5.75 -14.92 -1.94
CA GLY A 67 5.08 -15.24 -0.69
C GLY A 67 3.63 -15.71 -0.88
N VAL A 68 2.89 -15.06 -1.80
CA VAL A 68 1.54 -15.49 -2.18
C VAL A 68 1.55 -16.88 -2.82
N GLY A 69 2.51 -17.14 -3.72
CA GLY A 69 2.71 -18.46 -4.32
C GLY A 69 2.96 -19.55 -3.28
N TYR A 70 3.85 -19.29 -2.31
CA TYR A 70 4.11 -20.23 -1.22
C TYR A 70 2.89 -20.45 -0.31
N ALA A 71 2.16 -19.38 0.01
CA ALA A 71 0.94 -19.47 0.81
C ALA A 71 -0.18 -20.26 0.13
N LYS A 72 -0.20 -20.30 -1.21
CA LYS A 72 -1.07 -21.18 -2.01
C LYS A 72 -0.63 -22.65 -1.91
N LEU A 73 0.65 -22.92 -2.13
CA LEU A 73 1.20 -24.28 -2.14
C LEU A 73 1.06 -25.00 -0.78
N THR A 74 1.13 -24.25 0.32
CA THR A 74 0.95 -24.81 1.67
C THR A 74 -0.50 -25.13 2.04
N GLY A 75 -1.46 -24.96 1.12
CA GLY A 75 -2.88 -25.25 1.35
C GLY A 75 -3.56 -24.32 2.37
N ARG A 76 -2.82 -23.34 2.90
CA ARG A 76 -3.25 -22.47 4.01
C ARG A 76 -3.98 -21.21 3.56
N MET A 77 -4.27 -21.09 2.27
CA MET A 77 -4.96 -19.94 1.70
C MET A 77 -6.02 -20.37 0.69
N GLU A 78 -7.23 -19.83 0.83
CA GLU A 78 -8.35 -20.01 -0.11
C GLU A 78 -8.12 -19.20 -1.40
N TRP A 79 -8.59 -19.71 -2.54
CA TRP A 79 -8.33 -19.11 -3.86
C TRP A 79 -8.75 -17.64 -3.93
N GLY A 80 -9.91 -17.30 -3.36
CA GLY A 80 -10.38 -15.92 -3.28
C GLY A 80 -9.40 -14.98 -2.58
N ARG A 81 -8.75 -15.41 -1.49
CA ARG A 81 -7.79 -14.58 -0.76
C ARG A 81 -6.45 -14.40 -1.50
N ALA A 82 -6.09 -15.31 -2.40
CA ALA A 82 -4.92 -15.12 -3.26
C ALA A 82 -5.15 -14.02 -4.28
N VAL A 83 -6.32 -14.08 -4.93
CA VAL A 83 -6.70 -13.13 -5.99
C VAL A 83 -6.77 -11.71 -5.44
N THR A 84 -7.37 -11.50 -4.27
CA THR A 84 -7.44 -10.16 -3.68
C THR A 84 -6.07 -9.57 -3.39
N VAL A 85 -5.10 -10.39 -2.94
CA VAL A 85 -3.72 -9.93 -2.69
C VAL A 85 -3.00 -9.62 -4.00
N LEU A 86 -3.15 -10.47 -5.03
CA LEU A 86 -2.54 -10.22 -6.35
C LEU A 86 -3.09 -8.96 -7.01
N ILE A 87 -4.40 -8.71 -6.90
CA ILE A 87 -5.03 -7.47 -7.37
C ILE A 87 -4.47 -6.26 -6.60
N GLY A 88 -4.37 -6.35 -5.28
CA GLY A 88 -3.81 -5.28 -4.45
C GLY A 88 -2.37 -4.92 -4.85
N ILE A 89 -1.53 -5.93 -5.08
CA ILE A 89 -0.17 -5.74 -5.59
C ILE A 89 -0.22 -5.00 -6.94
N GLY A 90 -1.05 -5.47 -7.89
CA GLY A 90 -1.20 -4.83 -9.19
C GLY A 90 -1.59 -3.35 -9.12
N ILE A 91 -2.50 -2.99 -8.20
CA ILE A 91 -2.92 -1.60 -8.00
C ILE A 91 -1.77 -0.74 -7.45
N ILE A 92 -1.03 -1.22 -6.45
CA ILE A 92 0.08 -0.48 -5.84
C ILE A 92 1.15 -0.16 -6.90
N PHE A 93 1.52 -1.15 -7.71
CA PHE A 93 2.53 -0.96 -8.76
C PHE A 93 2.02 -0.14 -9.94
N SER A 94 0.70 -0.09 -10.17
CA SER A 94 0.11 0.74 -11.23
C SER A 94 0.01 2.23 -10.87
N ALA A 95 0.16 2.60 -9.60
CA ALA A 95 -0.02 3.97 -9.14
C ALA A 95 0.92 4.98 -9.81
N THR A 96 2.15 4.58 -10.15
CA THR A 96 3.15 5.45 -10.78
C THR A 96 2.69 5.97 -12.15
N THR A 97 2.00 5.13 -12.93
CA THR A 97 1.44 5.50 -14.24
C THR A 97 0.32 6.50 -14.11
N ILE A 98 -0.58 6.30 -13.13
CA ILE A 98 -1.71 7.21 -12.88
C ILE A 98 -1.20 8.60 -12.48
N VAL A 99 -0.21 8.65 -11.57
CA VAL A 99 0.42 9.91 -11.16
C VAL A 99 1.09 10.61 -12.36
N GLY A 100 1.69 9.86 -13.28
CA GLY A 100 2.25 10.42 -14.52
C GLY A 100 1.21 11.07 -15.43
N TRP A 101 0.01 10.50 -15.53
CA TRP A 101 -1.09 11.14 -16.27
C TRP A 101 -1.59 12.41 -15.58
N MET A 102 -1.69 12.40 -14.25
CA MET A 102 -2.09 13.58 -13.48
C MET A 102 -1.09 14.74 -13.64
N SER A 103 0.22 14.46 -13.61
CA SER A 103 1.23 15.50 -13.81
C SER A 103 1.23 16.08 -15.22
N THR A 104 0.85 15.27 -16.22
CA THR A 104 0.73 15.72 -17.61
C THR A 104 -0.54 16.54 -17.84
N ALA A 105 -1.62 16.24 -17.12
CA ALA A 105 -2.89 16.97 -17.23
C ALA A 105 -2.91 18.31 -16.47
N SER A 106 -1.98 18.52 -15.54
CA SER A 106 -1.88 19.72 -14.71
C SER A 106 -0.89 20.79 -15.22
N GLY A 107 -0.20 20.54 -16.35
CA GLY A 107 0.68 21.50 -17.02
C GLY A 107 0.05 22.06 -18.28
#